data_AF-A0A0D0QIT0-F1
#
_entry.id   AF-A0A0D0QIT0-F1
#
_cell.length_a   1.000
_cell.length_b   1.000
_cell.length_c   1.000
_cell.angle_alpha   90.00
_cell.angle_beta   90.00
_cell.angle_gamma   90.00
#
_symmetry.space_group_name_H-M   'P 1'
#
loop_
_entity.id
_entity.type
_entity.pdbx_description
1 polymer ?
#
loop_
_entity_poly.entity_id
_entity_poly.type
_entity_poly.pdbx_seq_one_letter_code
_entity_poly.pdbx_strand_id
1 'polypeptide(L)'
;MTNFRILLPATLAVALAACSPPAPDTSTAVPTATDAPTAATADPQRAFFDHITELCGKAFEGSVLTDRPVSDGPDPFRDHTLTMHVRECSDREIRIPFNVGDNYSRTWVLTRTGDGLRLKHDHRLENGSDDPVTMYGGETANPGSANRQEFPVDSFSQEMFTREGMDVSNTNVWAIEIEPEQRFVYELARTDQDRLFRVGFDLTKPVAAPPAPWGAEDEADAGDAEEGAAAAR
;
A
#
# COMPACT_ATOMS: atom_id res chain seq x y z
N MET A 1 -28.29 -63.92 -43.17
CA MET A 1 -26.86 -63.73 -43.51
C MET A 1 -26.15 -63.34 -42.23
N THR A 2 -25.15 -64.00 -41.65
CA THR A 2 -24.48 -65.29 -41.82
C THR A 2 -23.72 -65.51 -40.51
N ASN A 3 -23.89 -66.67 -39.87
CA ASN A 3 -23.06 -67.14 -38.74
C ASN A 3 -21.59 -67.29 -39.17
N PHE A 4 -20.62 -67.12 -38.27
CA PHE A 4 -19.44 -67.98 -38.28
C PHE A 4 -18.81 -68.13 -36.89
N ARG A 5 -18.80 -69.39 -36.40
CA ARG A 5 -17.96 -69.93 -35.32
C ARG A 5 -16.64 -70.40 -35.95
N ILE A 6 -15.49 -70.24 -35.27
CA ILE A 6 -14.33 -71.13 -35.44
C ILE A 6 -13.72 -71.43 -34.07
N LEU A 7 -13.45 -72.72 -33.86
CA LEU A 7 -12.83 -73.39 -32.70
C LEU A 7 -11.40 -73.83 -33.05
N LEU A 8 -10.50 -73.74 -32.05
CA LEU A 8 -9.32 -74.58 -31.71
C LEU A 8 -8.12 -74.68 -32.72
N PRO A 9 -6.88 -75.10 -32.32
CA PRO A 9 -6.55 -76.06 -31.25
C PRO A 9 -5.30 -75.79 -30.37
N ALA A 10 -5.08 -76.80 -29.51
CA ALA A 10 -4.15 -77.02 -28.40
C ALA A 10 -2.64 -76.86 -28.66
N THR A 11 -1.89 -76.69 -27.56
CA THR A 11 -0.59 -77.37 -27.37
C THR A 11 -0.27 -77.57 -25.89
N LEU A 12 0.30 -78.75 -25.64
CA LEU A 12 0.66 -79.40 -24.38
C LEU A 12 2.17 -79.20 -24.10
N ALA A 13 2.59 -78.87 -22.88
CA ALA A 13 3.96 -79.13 -22.40
C ALA A 13 4.06 -79.07 -20.86
N VAL A 14 5.05 -79.80 -20.34
CA VAL A 14 5.16 -80.41 -19.01
C VAL A 14 6.39 -79.86 -18.25
N ALA A 15 6.33 -79.86 -16.91
CA ALA A 15 7.43 -79.83 -15.91
C ALA A 15 8.27 -78.54 -15.82
N LEU A 16 8.96 -78.15 -14.73
CA LEU A 16 9.44 -78.81 -13.50
C LEU A 16 9.33 -77.86 -12.29
N ALA A 17 9.37 -78.42 -11.08
CA ALA A 17 9.63 -77.75 -9.81
C ALA A 17 11.02 -77.07 -9.76
N ALA A 18 11.10 -75.89 -9.14
CA ALA A 18 12.29 -75.44 -8.42
C ALA A 18 11.90 -74.35 -7.40
N CYS A 19 12.09 -74.67 -6.11
CA CYS A 19 12.12 -73.69 -5.03
C CYS A 19 13.43 -72.90 -5.11
N SER A 20 13.35 -71.56 -5.10
CA SER A 20 14.47 -70.69 -4.77
C SER A 20 13.99 -69.62 -3.77
N PRO A 21 14.71 -69.38 -2.67
CA PRO A 21 14.39 -68.31 -1.73
C PRO A 21 14.78 -66.94 -2.32
N PRO A 22 14.06 -65.84 -1.97
CA PRO A 22 14.45 -64.50 -2.39
C PRO A 22 15.69 -64.02 -1.63
N ALA A 23 16.63 -63.41 -2.35
CA ALA A 23 17.72 -62.63 -1.80
C ALA A 23 17.18 -61.31 -1.19
N PRO A 24 17.83 -60.73 -0.18
CA PRO A 24 17.47 -59.40 0.30
C PRO A 24 17.99 -58.33 -0.66
N ASP A 25 17.07 -57.67 -1.38
CA ASP A 25 17.38 -56.44 -2.12
C ASP A 25 17.73 -55.35 -1.12
N THR A 26 19.03 -55.05 -1.02
CA THR A 26 19.53 -53.87 -0.31
C THR A 26 19.38 -52.68 -1.25
N SER A 27 18.14 -52.16 -1.36
CA SER A 27 17.88 -50.92 -2.07
C SER A 27 18.22 -49.74 -1.16
N THR A 28 19.47 -49.27 -1.24
CA THR A 28 19.88 -47.96 -0.74
C THR A 28 19.10 -46.88 -1.52
N ALA A 29 17.98 -46.46 -0.96
CA ALA A 29 17.28 -45.26 -1.39
C ALA A 29 18.18 -44.06 -1.12
N VAL A 30 18.67 -43.43 -2.19
CA VAL A 30 19.30 -42.10 -2.15
C VAL A 30 18.22 -41.13 -1.67
N PRO A 31 18.46 -40.33 -0.61
CA PRO A 31 17.49 -39.32 -0.22
C PRO A 31 17.45 -38.28 -1.33
N THR A 32 16.32 -38.19 -2.03
CA THR A 32 16.00 -37.05 -2.89
C THR A 32 16.06 -35.79 -2.03
N ALA A 33 16.93 -34.87 -2.42
CA ALA A 33 17.06 -33.55 -1.84
C ALA A 33 15.67 -32.91 -1.73
N THR A 34 15.26 -32.62 -0.50
CA THR A 34 14.10 -31.80 -0.22
C THR A 34 14.33 -30.43 -0.85
N ASP A 35 13.44 -30.06 -1.76
CA ASP A 35 13.34 -28.72 -2.31
C ASP A 35 13.24 -27.73 -1.14
N ALA A 36 14.33 -27.03 -0.86
CA ALA A 36 14.34 -25.99 0.15
C ALA A 36 13.46 -24.86 -0.39
N PRO A 37 12.50 -24.33 0.39
CA PRO A 37 11.68 -23.22 -0.07
C PRO A 37 12.64 -22.08 -0.41
N THR A 38 12.70 -21.73 -1.70
CA THR A 38 13.39 -20.54 -2.15
C THR A 38 12.73 -19.39 -1.41
N ALA A 39 13.47 -18.75 -0.51
CA ALA A 39 13.00 -17.54 0.18
C ALA A 39 12.60 -16.55 -0.91
N ALA A 40 11.29 -16.37 -1.13
CA ALA A 40 10.79 -15.41 -2.08
C ALA A 40 11.37 -14.06 -1.65
N THR A 41 12.14 -13.43 -2.54
CA THR A 41 12.63 -12.06 -2.32
C THR A 41 11.41 -11.22 -1.92
N ALA A 42 11.44 -10.66 -0.72
CA ALA A 42 10.31 -9.90 -0.20
C ALA A 42 9.98 -8.77 -1.18
N ASP A 43 8.70 -8.70 -1.59
CA ASP A 43 8.20 -7.63 -2.44
C ASP A 43 8.47 -6.27 -1.78
N PRO A 44 9.26 -5.37 -2.39
CA PRO A 44 9.59 -4.08 -1.80
C PRO A 44 8.35 -3.23 -1.51
N GLN A 45 7.31 -3.31 -2.32
CA GLN A 45 6.09 -2.51 -2.12
C GLN A 45 5.26 -3.04 -0.95
N ARG A 46 5.23 -4.36 -0.78
CA ARG A 46 4.66 -4.99 0.41
C ARG A 46 5.39 -4.55 1.67
N ALA A 47 6.73 -4.67 1.70
CA ALA A 47 7.53 -4.27 2.85
C ALA A 47 7.35 -2.78 3.17
N PHE A 48 7.34 -1.93 2.15
CA PHE A 48 7.06 -0.50 2.30
C PHE A 48 5.69 -0.26 2.94
N PHE A 49 4.63 -0.85 2.41
CA PHE A 49 3.28 -0.67 2.94
C PHE A 49 3.16 -1.20 4.37
N ASP A 50 3.81 -2.33 4.68
CA ASP A 50 3.84 -2.92 6.02
C ASP A 50 4.55 -1.95 7.01
N HIS A 51 5.68 -1.32 6.64
CA HIS A 51 6.34 -0.30 7.47
C HIS A 51 5.43 0.90 7.79
N ILE A 52 4.64 1.37 6.81
CA ILE A 52 3.70 2.47 7.05
C ILE A 52 2.55 2.00 7.96
N THR A 53 2.11 0.75 7.81
CA THR A 53 1.04 0.15 8.63
C THR A 53 1.43 0.06 10.10
N GLU A 54 2.71 -0.17 10.43
CA GLU A 54 3.22 -0.19 11.81
C GLU A 54 3.08 1.15 12.57
N LEU A 55 2.80 2.22 11.83
CA LEU A 55 2.54 3.55 12.37
C LEU A 55 1.06 3.78 12.70
N CYS A 56 0.16 2.82 12.44
CA CYS A 56 -1.26 3.01 12.63
C CYS A 56 -1.64 3.52 14.03
N GLY A 57 -2.51 4.52 14.08
CA GLY A 57 -2.95 5.22 15.29
C GLY A 57 -1.94 6.21 15.86
N LYS A 58 -0.75 6.37 15.26
CA LYS A 58 0.30 7.28 15.76
C LYS A 58 0.33 8.58 14.97
N ALA A 59 0.57 9.67 15.67
CA ALA A 59 0.80 10.99 15.10
C ALA A 59 2.22 11.48 15.40
N PHE A 60 2.76 12.30 14.49
CA PHE A 60 4.13 12.80 14.57
C PHE A 60 4.19 14.24 14.06
N GLU A 61 4.97 15.06 14.75
CA GLU A 61 5.30 16.41 14.29
C GLU A 61 6.38 16.36 13.20
N GLY A 62 6.29 17.32 12.28
CA GLY A 62 7.21 17.44 11.17
C GLY A 62 7.68 18.87 10.91
N SER A 63 8.56 18.99 9.93
CA SER A 63 9.11 20.25 9.46
C SER A 63 9.41 20.20 7.96
N VAL A 64 9.41 21.36 7.31
CA VAL A 64 9.84 21.47 5.91
C VAL A 64 11.35 21.19 5.84
N LEU A 65 11.73 20.15 5.11
CA LEU A 65 13.12 19.79 4.85
C LEU A 65 13.67 20.52 3.61
N THR A 66 12.81 20.75 2.61
CA THR A 66 13.19 21.42 1.37
C THR A 66 11.98 22.10 0.78
N ASP A 67 12.14 23.36 0.35
CA ASP A 67 11.19 24.04 -0.50
C ASP A 67 11.96 24.86 -1.55
N ARG A 68 12.03 24.33 -2.77
CA ARG A 68 12.71 24.99 -3.89
C ARG A 68 11.87 24.93 -5.18
N PRO A 69 11.93 25.98 -6.03
CA PRO A 69 12.43 27.31 -5.67
C PRO A 69 11.62 27.88 -4.50
N VAL A 70 12.23 28.75 -3.71
CA VAL A 70 11.53 29.42 -2.61
C VAL A 70 10.35 30.18 -3.21
N SER A 71 9.15 29.95 -2.68
CA SER A 71 7.96 30.67 -3.12
C SER A 71 8.10 32.16 -2.78
N ASP A 72 7.78 33.05 -3.72
CA ASP A 72 7.76 34.50 -3.50
C ASP A 72 6.53 34.96 -2.66
N GLY A 73 5.57 34.05 -2.43
CA GLY A 73 4.36 34.29 -1.65
C GLY A 73 4.45 33.84 -0.19
N PRO A 74 3.38 34.06 0.62
CA PRO A 74 3.31 33.52 1.97
C PRO A 74 3.42 31.99 1.92
N ASP A 75 4.39 31.45 2.66
CA ASP A 75 4.60 30.01 2.79
C ASP A 75 3.52 29.45 3.73
N PRO A 76 2.58 28.62 3.22
CA PRO A 76 1.46 28.13 4.01
C PRO A 76 1.87 27.15 5.10
N PHE A 77 3.13 26.69 5.13
CA PHE A 77 3.68 25.78 6.13
C PHE A 77 4.52 26.51 7.18
N ARG A 78 4.94 27.75 6.89
CA ARG A 78 5.75 28.55 7.81
C ARG A 78 4.92 28.91 9.03
N ASP A 79 5.58 28.90 10.19
CA ASP A 79 5.00 29.30 11.48
C ASP A 79 3.77 28.46 11.92
N HIS A 80 3.56 27.30 11.29
CA HIS A 80 2.51 26.35 11.64
C HIS A 80 3.11 25.02 12.10
N THR A 81 2.49 24.42 13.11
CA THR A 81 2.79 23.03 13.48
C THR A 81 2.35 22.11 12.36
N LEU A 82 3.26 21.29 11.85
CA LEU A 82 2.99 20.28 10.84
C LEU A 82 2.81 18.94 11.54
N THR A 83 1.65 18.31 11.39
CA THR A 83 1.37 17.01 12.04
C THR A 83 0.87 16.01 11.03
N MET A 84 1.50 14.84 10.95
CA MET A 84 0.89 13.69 10.27
C MET A 84 0.27 12.77 11.31
N HIS A 85 -0.84 12.13 10.95
CA HIS A 85 -1.46 11.06 11.74
C HIS A 85 -1.73 9.89 10.82
N VAL A 86 -1.19 8.70 11.10
CA VAL A 86 -1.56 7.49 10.35
C VAL A 86 -2.84 6.93 10.97
N ARG A 87 -4.00 7.44 10.56
CA ARG A 87 -5.26 7.31 11.30
C ARG A 87 -5.97 5.99 11.06
N GLU A 88 -6.18 5.64 9.80
CA GLU A 88 -6.96 4.46 9.41
C GLU A 88 -6.10 3.54 8.57
N CYS A 89 -6.09 2.25 8.92
CA CYS A 89 -5.31 1.25 8.20
C CYS A 89 -6.13 -0.01 8.00
N SER A 90 -6.00 -0.56 6.81
CA SER A 90 -6.52 -1.87 6.43
C SER A 90 -5.47 -2.59 5.60
N ASP A 91 -5.74 -3.84 5.25
CA ASP A 91 -4.86 -4.62 4.37
C ASP A 91 -4.67 -4.00 2.98
N ARG A 92 -5.53 -3.03 2.60
CA ARG A 92 -5.58 -2.45 1.26
C ARG A 92 -5.39 -0.94 1.22
N GLU A 93 -5.75 -0.20 2.25
CA GLU A 93 -5.70 1.26 2.27
C GLU A 93 -5.21 1.78 3.63
N ILE A 94 -4.36 2.81 3.58
CA ILE A 94 -3.92 3.60 4.73
C ILE A 94 -4.28 5.07 4.46
N ARG A 95 -4.93 5.72 5.42
CA ARG A 95 -5.28 7.14 5.35
C ARG A 95 -4.46 7.91 6.37
N ILE A 96 -3.73 8.90 5.89
CA ILE A 96 -2.76 9.67 6.65
C ILE A 96 -3.15 11.16 6.58
N PRO A 97 -3.99 11.65 7.51
CA PRO A 97 -4.20 13.09 7.68
C PRO A 97 -2.89 13.86 7.85
N PHE A 98 -2.77 14.97 7.13
CA PHE A 98 -1.66 15.90 7.22
C PHE A 98 -2.18 17.31 7.53
N ASN A 99 -1.96 17.73 8.77
CA ASN A 99 -2.49 18.98 9.31
C ASN A 99 -1.43 20.07 9.30
N VAL A 100 -1.87 21.29 9.02
CA VAL A 100 -1.03 22.49 9.04
C VAL A 100 -1.69 23.52 9.95
N GLY A 101 -1.20 23.60 11.20
CA GLY A 101 -1.93 24.29 12.26
C GLY A 101 -3.33 23.70 12.41
N ASP A 102 -4.34 24.56 12.34
CA ASP A 102 -5.76 24.19 12.46
C ASP A 102 -6.41 23.84 11.10
N ASN A 103 -5.62 23.70 10.04
CA ASN A 103 -6.12 23.26 8.75
C ASN A 103 -6.08 21.72 8.65
N TYR A 104 -7.27 21.12 8.69
CA TYR A 104 -7.50 19.66 8.68
C TYR A 104 -7.98 19.14 7.31
N SER A 105 -7.71 19.86 6.22
CA SER A 105 -8.26 19.57 4.88
C SER A 105 -7.64 18.37 4.17
N ARG A 106 -6.42 17.94 4.54
CA ARG A 106 -5.59 17.08 3.69
C ARG A 106 -5.45 15.69 4.29
N THR A 107 -5.72 14.68 3.47
CA THR A 107 -5.42 13.29 3.79
C THR A 107 -4.67 12.65 2.62
N TRP A 108 -3.50 12.07 2.89
CA TRP A 108 -2.86 11.17 1.94
C TRP A 108 -3.50 9.79 2.04
N VAL A 109 -3.93 9.25 0.90
CA VAL A 109 -4.57 7.94 0.81
C VAL A 109 -3.63 7.03 0.04
N LEU A 110 -2.98 6.10 0.74
CA LEU A 110 -2.09 5.10 0.17
C LEU A 110 -2.84 3.78 0.00
N THR A 111 -3.00 3.33 -1.24
CA THR A 111 -3.80 2.14 -1.58
C THR A 111 -2.95 1.09 -2.28
N ARG A 112 -3.08 -0.19 -1.92
CA ARG A 112 -2.59 -1.32 -2.71
C ARG A 112 -3.47 -1.53 -3.94
N THR A 113 -2.86 -1.58 -5.12
CA THR A 113 -3.53 -1.92 -6.39
C THR A 113 -3.17 -3.34 -6.82
N GLY A 114 -3.66 -3.79 -7.97
CA GLY A 114 -3.24 -5.08 -8.54
C GLY A 114 -1.80 -5.06 -9.05
N ASP A 115 -1.32 -3.88 -9.45
CA ASP A 115 -0.06 -3.70 -10.18
C ASP A 115 0.97 -2.87 -9.39
N GLY A 116 0.63 -2.42 -8.18
CA GLY A 116 1.54 -1.76 -7.25
C GLY A 116 0.84 -0.94 -6.18
N LEU A 117 1.26 0.32 -6.01
CA LEU A 117 0.68 1.24 -5.03
C LEU A 117 0.15 2.50 -5.71
N ARG A 118 -0.89 3.09 -5.11
CA ARG A 118 -1.45 4.37 -5.51
C ARG A 118 -1.43 5.33 -4.33
N LEU A 119 -1.04 6.58 -4.59
CA LEU A 119 -1.12 7.67 -3.63
C LEU A 119 -2.11 8.70 -4.16
N LYS A 120 -3.14 9.02 -3.37
CA LYS A 120 -4.11 10.09 -3.64
C LYS A 120 -4.12 11.13 -2.52
N HIS A 121 -4.53 12.35 -2.86
CA HIS A 121 -4.69 13.47 -1.94
C HIS A 121 -6.19 13.76 -1.83
N ASP A 122 -6.79 13.29 -0.74
CA ASP A 122 -8.17 13.63 -0.41
C ASP A 122 -8.18 15.00 0.29
N HIS A 123 -8.67 16.01 -0.44
CA HIS A 123 -8.84 17.36 0.02
C HIS A 123 -10.31 17.66 0.28
N ARG A 124 -10.60 18.19 1.47
CA ARG A 124 -11.94 18.56 1.92
C ARG A 124 -11.99 20.03 2.30
N LEU A 125 -13.16 20.63 2.06
CA LEU A 125 -13.53 21.92 2.63
C LEU A 125 -13.85 21.74 4.13
N GLU A 126 -13.90 22.85 4.88
CA GLU A 126 -14.14 22.84 6.34
C GLU A 126 -15.48 22.20 6.73
N ASN A 127 -16.48 22.29 5.84
CA ASN A 127 -17.77 21.62 6.01
C ASN A 127 -17.74 20.11 5.69
N GLY A 128 -16.57 19.55 5.37
CA GLY A 128 -16.36 18.14 5.03
C GLY A 128 -16.65 17.74 3.58
N SER A 129 -17.20 18.63 2.75
CA SER A 129 -17.43 18.31 1.32
C SER A 129 -16.13 18.33 0.51
N ASP A 130 -16.12 17.66 -0.64
CA ASP A 130 -14.98 17.61 -1.55
C ASP A 130 -14.51 19.01 -1.98
N ASP A 131 -13.20 19.24 -1.92
CA ASP A 131 -12.57 20.34 -2.63
C ASP A 131 -12.63 20.08 -4.15
N PRO A 132 -12.81 21.10 -5.01
CA PRO A 132 -12.79 20.92 -6.47
C PRO A 132 -11.52 20.23 -7.00
N VAL A 133 -10.39 20.42 -6.31
CA VAL A 133 -9.07 19.83 -6.60
C VAL A 133 -8.77 18.76 -5.53
N THR A 134 -9.47 17.64 -5.61
CA THR A 134 -9.32 16.49 -4.71
C THR A 134 -9.04 15.19 -5.46
N MET A 135 -8.65 14.15 -4.74
CA MET A 135 -8.32 12.81 -5.22
C MET A 135 -7.28 12.78 -6.35
N TYR A 136 -6.40 13.79 -6.36
CA TYR A 136 -5.26 13.84 -7.28
C TYR A 136 -4.08 13.06 -6.72
N GLY A 137 -3.19 12.59 -7.59
CA GLY A 137 -2.04 11.82 -7.19
C GLY A 137 -1.53 10.94 -8.32
N GLY A 138 -1.00 9.77 -7.98
CA GLY A 138 -0.30 8.93 -8.93
C GLY A 138 -0.24 7.46 -8.53
N GLU A 139 0.28 6.65 -9.43
CA GLU A 139 0.52 5.22 -9.25
C GLU A 139 2.01 4.92 -9.42
N THR A 140 2.50 3.90 -8.73
CA THR A 140 3.91 3.49 -8.86
C THR A 140 4.21 3.02 -10.28
N ALA A 141 5.25 3.60 -10.90
CA ALA A 141 5.70 3.18 -12.24
C ALA A 141 6.77 2.07 -12.21
N ASN A 142 7.32 1.78 -11.03
CA ASN A 142 8.34 0.75 -10.82
C ASN A 142 8.24 0.20 -9.38
N PRO A 143 8.90 -0.93 -9.06
CA PRO A 143 8.80 -1.56 -7.73
C PRO A 143 9.32 -0.70 -6.56
N GLY A 144 10.10 0.36 -6.83
CA GLY A 144 10.72 1.19 -5.80
C GLY A 144 11.61 0.38 -4.86
N SER A 145 11.51 0.68 -3.56
CA SER A 145 12.19 -0.06 -2.50
C SER A 145 11.28 -0.22 -1.29
N ALA A 146 11.70 -1.03 -0.32
CA ALA A 146 11.02 -1.15 0.97
C ALA A 146 10.90 0.18 1.76
N ASN A 147 11.69 1.20 1.37
CA ASN A 147 11.81 2.45 2.11
C ASN A 147 11.45 3.69 1.27
N ARG A 148 11.14 3.53 -0.02
CA ARG A 148 10.75 4.65 -0.90
C ARG A 148 9.90 4.15 -2.06
N GLN A 149 8.80 4.87 -2.30
CA GLN A 149 7.93 4.70 -3.45
C GLN A 149 7.67 6.05 -4.10
N GLU A 150 7.59 6.05 -5.43
CA GLU A 150 7.34 7.24 -6.24
C GLU A 150 6.06 7.05 -7.05
N PHE A 151 5.29 8.13 -7.18
CA PHE A 151 3.96 8.15 -7.76
C PHE A 151 3.91 9.27 -8.81
N PRO A 152 4.33 9.02 -10.06
CA PRO A 152 4.10 9.94 -11.16
C PRO A 152 2.61 10.21 -11.34
N VAL A 153 2.27 11.45 -11.68
CA VAL A 153 0.89 11.88 -11.82
C VAL A 153 0.08 11.05 -12.82
N ASP A 154 -1.06 10.55 -12.37
CA ASP A 154 -1.94 9.70 -13.18
C ASP A 154 -2.83 10.51 -14.14
N SER A 155 -3.45 9.83 -15.09
CA SER A 155 -4.28 10.46 -16.13
C SER A 155 -5.46 11.24 -15.55
N PHE A 156 -6.14 10.68 -14.54
CA PHE A 156 -7.23 11.38 -13.84
C PHE A 156 -6.77 12.74 -13.29
N SER A 157 -5.61 12.76 -12.65
CA SER A 157 -5.06 13.96 -12.04
C SER A 157 -4.61 14.97 -13.11
N GLN A 158 -4.02 14.51 -14.21
CA GLN A 158 -3.65 15.39 -15.33
C GLN A 158 -4.87 16.05 -15.98
N GLU A 159 -5.94 15.28 -16.21
CA GLU A 159 -7.20 15.80 -16.76
C GLU A 159 -7.85 16.82 -15.81
N MET A 160 -7.87 16.52 -14.52
CA MET A 160 -8.38 17.43 -13.49
C MET A 160 -7.54 18.72 -13.44
N PHE A 161 -6.22 18.63 -13.30
CA PHE A 161 -5.37 19.82 -13.24
C PHE A 161 -5.50 20.68 -14.48
N THR A 162 -5.57 20.09 -15.67
CA THR A 162 -5.79 20.82 -16.92
C THR A 162 -7.13 21.56 -16.92
N ARG A 163 -8.20 20.90 -16.46
CA ARG A 163 -9.54 21.52 -16.35
C ARG A 163 -9.55 22.69 -15.36
N GLU A 164 -8.84 22.57 -14.24
CA GLU A 164 -8.78 23.58 -13.18
C GLU A 164 -7.68 24.64 -13.42
N GLY A 165 -7.01 24.63 -14.58
CA GLY A 165 -5.98 25.63 -14.94
C GLY A 165 -4.65 25.47 -14.21
N MET A 166 -4.35 24.26 -13.72
CA MET A 166 -3.16 23.90 -12.94
C MET A 166 -2.14 23.10 -13.75
N ASP A 167 -1.95 23.41 -15.04
CA ASP A 167 -1.12 22.64 -15.98
C ASP A 167 0.30 22.33 -15.47
N VAL A 168 0.88 23.21 -14.65
CA VAL A 168 2.19 23.01 -14.00
C VAL A 168 2.26 21.75 -13.14
N SER A 169 1.12 21.16 -12.78
CA SER A 169 1.02 19.95 -11.95
C SER A 169 0.97 18.66 -12.78
N ASN A 170 0.86 18.76 -14.11
CA ASN A 170 0.79 17.60 -15.02
C ASN A 170 2.11 16.82 -15.13
N THR A 171 3.16 17.30 -14.48
CA THR A 171 4.50 16.68 -14.42
C THR A 171 4.92 16.33 -12.99
N ASN A 172 3.98 16.43 -12.03
CA ASN A 172 4.23 16.11 -10.64
C ASN A 172 4.64 14.64 -10.49
N VAL A 173 5.61 14.41 -9.60
CA VAL A 173 5.94 13.10 -9.05
C VAL A 173 5.93 13.26 -7.55
N TRP A 174 5.05 12.51 -6.90
CA TRP A 174 5.04 12.43 -5.44
C TRP A 174 5.94 11.29 -4.99
N ALA A 175 6.50 11.39 -3.79
CA ALA A 175 7.17 10.26 -3.16
C ALA A 175 6.89 10.21 -1.67
N ILE A 176 6.92 9.00 -1.13
CA ILE A 176 6.97 8.76 0.30
C ILE A 176 8.23 7.96 0.60
N GLU A 177 9.00 8.42 1.57
CA GLU A 177 10.14 7.71 2.14
C GLU A 177 9.84 7.34 3.58
N ILE A 178 10.30 6.15 4.00
CA ILE A 178 10.26 5.72 5.39
C ILE A 178 11.60 5.12 5.78
N GLU A 179 12.16 5.64 6.86
CA GLU A 179 13.20 5.01 7.64
C GLU A 179 12.53 4.54 8.95
N PRO A 180 12.23 3.24 9.08
CA PRO A 180 11.50 2.71 10.22
C PRO A 180 12.08 3.20 11.54
N GLU A 181 11.21 3.58 12.47
CA GLU A 181 11.53 4.13 13.80
C GLU A 181 12.29 5.47 13.81
N GLN A 182 12.68 6.02 12.65
CA GLN A 182 13.50 7.23 12.57
C GLN A 182 12.77 8.41 11.92
N ARG A 183 12.28 8.26 10.68
CA ARG A 183 11.62 9.36 9.96
C ARG A 183 10.69 8.89 8.85
N PHE A 184 9.66 9.68 8.62
CA PHE A 184 8.81 9.61 7.43
C PHE A 184 9.00 10.89 6.62
N VAL A 185 9.06 10.80 5.29
CA VAL A 185 9.18 11.96 4.41
C VAL A 185 8.13 11.89 3.32
N TYR A 186 7.39 12.99 3.16
CA TYR A 186 6.58 13.23 1.97
C TYR A 186 7.31 14.19 1.04
N GLU A 187 7.23 13.93 -0.27
CA GLU A 187 7.89 14.71 -1.32
C GLU A 187 6.93 15.04 -2.47
N LEU A 188 7.08 16.24 -3.02
CA LEU A 188 6.54 16.63 -4.32
C LEU A 188 7.69 17.18 -5.18
N ALA A 189 7.95 16.54 -6.31
CA ALA A 189 8.85 17.00 -7.35
C ALA A 189 8.09 17.29 -8.64
N ARG A 190 8.67 18.10 -9.54
CA ARG A 190 8.22 18.21 -10.93
C ARG A 190 9.35 17.86 -11.86
N THR A 191 9.04 17.10 -12.91
CA THR A 191 10.07 16.59 -13.83
C THR A 191 10.54 17.60 -14.87
N ASP A 192 9.76 18.64 -15.12
CA ASP A 192 10.01 19.69 -16.12
C ASP A 192 10.52 21.01 -15.50
N GLN A 193 10.55 21.11 -14.17
CA GLN A 193 10.85 22.33 -13.41
C GLN A 193 11.73 22.01 -12.21
N ASP A 194 12.37 23.03 -11.62
CA ASP A 194 13.20 22.84 -10.42
C ASP A 194 12.39 22.73 -9.11
N ARG A 195 11.14 22.25 -9.18
CA ARG A 195 10.27 22.11 -8.02
C ARG A 195 10.70 20.88 -7.20
N LEU A 196 11.07 21.11 -5.94
CA LEU A 196 11.20 20.07 -4.92
C LEU A 196 10.68 20.58 -3.57
N PHE A 197 9.65 19.93 -3.06
CA PHE A 197 9.08 20.12 -1.73
C PHE A 197 9.26 18.86 -0.92
N ARG A 198 9.73 18.98 0.32
CA ARG A 198 9.85 17.84 1.24
C ARG A 198 9.44 18.24 2.64
N VAL A 199 8.59 17.42 3.26
CA VAL A 199 8.23 17.53 4.68
C VAL A 199 8.64 16.24 5.38
N GLY A 200 9.38 16.35 6.47
CA GLY A 200 9.86 15.21 7.25
C GLY A 200 9.24 15.20 8.64
N PHE A 201 8.87 14.02 9.12
CA PHE A 201 8.26 13.78 10.43
C PHE A 201 9.16 12.90 11.29
N ASP A 202 9.34 13.27 12.55
CA ASP A 202 10.22 12.56 13.51
C ASP A 202 9.49 11.36 14.13
N LEU A 203 9.78 10.15 13.65
CA LEU A 203 9.13 8.92 14.13
C LEU A 203 9.59 8.50 15.53
N THR A 204 10.63 9.15 16.08
CA THR A 204 11.15 8.84 17.43
C THR A 204 10.30 9.46 18.54
N LYS A 205 9.42 10.42 18.20
CA LYS A 205 8.62 11.19 19.15
C LYS A 205 7.14 11.23 18.74
N PRO A 206 6.35 10.19 19.06
CA PRO A 206 4.91 10.25 18.90
C PRO A 206 4.32 11.42 19.68
N VAL A 207 3.36 12.11 19.09
CA VAL A 207 2.57 13.18 19.73
C VAL A 207 1.11 12.76 19.88
N ALA A 208 0.33 13.55 20.63
CA ALA A 208 -1.11 13.33 20.72
C ALA A 208 -1.75 13.44 19.33
N ALA A 209 -2.70 12.56 19.03
CA ALA A 209 -3.44 12.61 17.78
C ALA A 209 -4.20 13.95 17.68
N PRO A 210 -4.10 14.66 16.54
CA PRO A 210 -4.89 15.85 16.29
C PRO A 210 -6.38 15.50 16.10
N PRO A 211 -7.29 16.49 16.04
CA PRO A 211 -8.66 16.29 15.60
C PRO A 211 -8.73 15.52 14.27
N ALA A 212 -9.87 14.84 14.05
CA ALA A 212 -10.13 14.15 12.79
C ALA A 212 -10.04 15.12 11.59
N PRO A 213 -9.60 14.64 10.41
CA PRO A 213 -9.62 15.47 9.21
C PRO A 213 -11.06 15.88 8.88
N TRP A 214 -11.24 17.02 8.22
CA TRP A 214 -12.57 17.43 7.79
C TRP A 214 -13.21 16.36 6.90
N GLY A 215 -14.49 16.06 7.14
CA GLY A 215 -15.23 15.04 6.39
C GLY A 215 -14.97 13.59 6.81
N ALA A 216 -14.13 13.33 7.82
CA ALA A 216 -14.14 12.04 8.50
C ALA A 216 -15.40 11.91 9.38
N GLU A 217 -16.01 10.74 9.38
CA GLU A 217 -17.03 10.43 10.38
C GLU A 217 -16.36 10.35 11.75
N ASP A 218 -16.86 11.13 12.71
CA ASP A 218 -16.41 11.06 14.09
C ASP A 218 -16.97 9.78 14.72
N GLU A 219 -16.11 8.94 15.32
CA GLU A 219 -16.60 7.86 16.21
C GLU A 219 -17.36 8.41 17.43
N ALA A 220 -17.30 9.73 17.68
CA ALA A 220 -18.06 10.39 18.73
C ALA A 220 -19.58 10.41 18.47
N ASP A 221 -20.04 10.33 17.21
CA ASP A 221 -21.48 10.33 16.91
C ASP A 221 -22.12 8.92 17.00
N ALA A 222 -21.30 7.88 17.14
CA ALA A 222 -21.77 6.51 17.35
C ALA A 222 -22.15 6.21 18.82
N GLY A 223 -21.67 7.02 19.77
CA GLY A 223 -21.92 6.84 21.21
C GLY A 223 -23.28 7.37 21.70
N ASP A 224 -23.80 8.43 21.08
CA ASP A 224 -25.04 9.08 21.53
C ASP A 224 -26.31 8.43 20.95
N ALA A 225 -26.17 7.60 19.90
CA ALA A 225 -27.30 6.90 19.29
C ALA A 225 -27.77 5.66 20.08
N GLU A 226 -26.90 5.04 20.89
CA GLU A 226 -27.25 3.80 21.63
C GLU A 226 -27.80 4.08 23.04
N GLU A 227 -27.42 5.18 23.69
CA GLU A 227 -27.90 5.51 25.04
C GLU A 227 -29.32 6.11 25.05
N GLY A 228 -29.78 6.68 23.93
CA GLY A 228 -31.16 7.15 23.75
C GLY A 228 -32.21 6.04 23.57
N ALA A 229 -31.79 4.81 23.20
CA ALA A 229 -32.71 3.69 22.97
C ALA A 229 -32.96 2.84 24.23
N ALA A 230 -32.07 2.91 25.23
CA ALA A 230 -32.19 2.15 26.48
C ALA A 230 -33.08 2.84 27.53
N ALA A 231 -33.37 4.13 27.40
CA ALA A 231 -34.20 4.89 28.35
C ALA A 231 -35.72 4.85 28.07
N ALA A 232 -36.16 4.07 27.08
CA ALA A 232 -37.57 4.02 26.63
C ALA A 232 -38.23 2.63 26.79
N ARG A 233 -37.85 1.84 27.80
CA ARG A 233 -38.52 0.57 28.14
C ARG A 233 -38.95 0.49 29.59
#